data_AF-A0A496L4W6-F1
#
_entry.id   AF-A0A496L4W6-F1
#
_cell.length_a   1.000
_cell.length_b   1.000
_cell.length_c   1.000
_cell.angle_alpha   90.00
_cell.angle_beta   90.00
_cell.angle_gamma   90.00
#
_symmetry.space_group_name_H-M   'P 1'
#
loop_
_entity.id
_entity.type
_entity.pdbx_description
1 polymer ?
#
loop_
_entity_poly.entity_id
_entity_poly.type
_entity_poly.pdbx_seq_one_letter_code
_entity_poly.pdbx_strand_id
1 'polypeptide(L)'
;MKKSIIFFTIACLLSACGQTEEKKAATLYDNAMRFYKENSLDNAKNLLDSIHAKYPRQVEYRKKADTLLWRITIDEINRDMPQVDSALQALLQDAEAIAKNYRFTKDEKYQQVGDYEHKSMQNAINSSRTYLKPIADEQGKFRL
;
A
#
# COMPACT_ATOMS: atom_id res chain seq x y z
N MET A 1 12.03 -0.34 66.64
CA MET A 1 12.22 -1.30 65.53
C MET A 1 11.19 -1.17 64.41
N LYS A 2 9.91 -0.86 64.69
CA LYS A 2 8.86 -0.65 63.65
C LYS A 2 9.13 0.48 62.64
N LYS A 3 9.79 1.58 63.06
CA LYS A 3 10.11 2.72 62.19
C LYS A 3 11.16 2.40 61.11
N SER A 4 12.07 1.45 61.38
CA SER A 4 13.13 1.06 60.44
C SER A 4 12.61 0.21 59.29
N ILE A 5 11.58 -0.61 59.54
CA ILE A 5 10.93 -1.44 58.52
C ILE A 5 10.17 -0.57 57.50
N ILE A 6 9.51 0.51 57.97
CA ILE A 6 8.78 1.45 57.12
C ILE A 6 9.72 2.19 56.16
N PHE A 7 10.91 2.59 56.62
CA PHE A 7 11.92 3.23 55.77
C PHE A 7 12.45 2.28 54.70
N PHE A 8 12.63 1.00 55.01
CA PHE A 8 13.09 0.00 54.04
C PHE A 8 12.05 -0.28 52.95
N THR A 9 10.76 -0.33 53.32
CA THR A 9 9.67 -0.51 52.35
C THR A 9 9.51 0.69 51.41
N ILE A 10 9.71 1.92 51.90
CA ILE A 10 9.65 3.14 51.08
C ILE A 10 10.85 3.19 50.13
N ALA A 11 12.05 2.81 50.58
CA ALA A 11 13.23 2.73 49.71
C ALA A 11 13.09 1.70 48.58
N CYS A 12 12.43 0.56 48.83
CA CYS A 12 12.13 -0.44 47.78
C CYS A 12 11.07 0.02 46.76
N LEU A 13 10.17 0.94 47.13
CA LEU A 13 9.20 1.55 46.20
C LEU A 13 9.87 2.54 45.23
N LEU A 14 10.98 3.16 45.63
CA LEU A 14 11.76 4.08 44.80
C LEU A 14 12.73 3.38 43.82
N SER A 15 13.15 2.14 44.10
CA SER A 15 14.00 1.35 43.21
C SER A 15 13.24 0.58 42.11
N ALA A 16 11.90 0.58 42.14
CA ALA A 16 11.05 0.03 41.07
C ALA A 16 10.97 0.95 39.82
N CYS A 17 11.75 2.02 39.77
CA CYS A 17 11.92 2.87 38.61
C CYS A 17 12.75 2.13 37.53
N GLY A 18 12.11 1.17 36.86
CA GLY A 18 12.64 0.57 35.64
C GLY A 18 12.92 1.64 34.58
N GLN A 19 13.70 1.28 33.57
CA GLN A 19 14.08 2.15 32.46
C GLN A 19 12.86 2.96 31.96
N THR A 20 12.98 4.29 31.95
CA THR A 20 11.87 5.19 31.61
C THR A 20 11.28 4.85 30.25
N GLU A 21 9.96 5.01 30.08
CA GLU A 21 9.27 4.74 28.81
C GLU A 21 9.93 5.49 27.64
N GLU A 22 10.40 6.71 27.91
CA GLU A 22 11.17 7.53 26.96
C GLU A 22 12.43 6.81 26.46
N LYS A 23 13.24 6.24 27.37
CA LYS A 23 14.45 5.49 26.98
C LYS A 23 14.12 4.26 26.16
N LYS A 24 13.01 3.58 26.45
CA LYS A 24 12.58 2.41 25.66
C LYS A 24 12.05 2.79 24.28
N ALA A 25 11.34 3.92 24.17
CA ALA A 25 10.95 4.45 22.86
C ALA A 25 12.19 4.88 22.05
N ALA A 26 13.18 5.48 22.71
CA ALA A 26 14.46 5.83 22.10
C ALA A 26 15.19 4.62 21.54
N THR A 27 15.32 3.53 22.31
CA THR A 27 16.02 2.33 21.82
C THR A 27 15.30 1.68 20.65
N LEU A 28 13.96 1.66 20.63
CA LEU A 28 13.21 1.18 19.46
C LEU A 28 13.48 2.05 18.23
N TYR A 29 13.49 3.37 18.40
CA TYR A 29 13.77 4.30 17.31
C TYR A 29 15.19 4.14 16.75
N ASP A 30 16.19 4.04 17.62
CA ASP A 30 17.58 3.85 17.21
C ASP A 30 17.77 2.52 16.46
N ASN A 31 17.10 1.45 16.91
CA ASN A 31 17.09 0.17 16.21
C ASN A 31 16.39 0.26 14.85
N ALA A 32 15.25 0.96 14.75
CA ALA A 32 14.56 1.19 13.48
C ALA A 32 15.46 1.96 12.50
N MET A 33 16.19 2.96 12.98
CA MET A 33 17.16 3.71 12.19
C MET A 33 18.33 2.84 11.72
N ARG A 34 18.79 1.88 12.53
CA ARG A 34 19.80 0.90 12.12
C ARG A 34 19.27 -0.01 11.01
N PHE A 35 18.08 -0.58 11.17
CA PHE A 35 17.47 -1.42 10.14
C PHE A 35 17.22 -0.64 8.83
N TYR A 36 16.85 0.63 8.92
CA TYR A 36 16.75 1.52 7.76
C TYR A 36 18.11 1.67 7.04
N LYS A 37 19.20 1.91 7.78
CA LYS A 37 20.56 1.99 7.20
C LYS A 37 21.04 0.68 6.59
N GLU A 38 20.60 -0.45 7.14
CA GLU A 38 20.87 -1.80 6.62
C GLU A 38 19.93 -2.19 5.46
N ASN A 39 19.09 -1.27 4.98
CA ASN A 39 18.08 -1.49 3.94
C ASN A 39 17.03 -2.58 4.27
N SER A 40 16.89 -2.89 5.56
CA SER A 40 15.90 -3.84 6.08
C SER A 40 14.61 -3.10 6.45
N LEU A 41 13.91 -2.57 5.45
CA LEU A 41 12.80 -1.62 5.61
C LEU A 41 11.61 -2.19 6.39
N ASP A 42 11.22 -3.45 6.18
CA ASP A 42 10.11 -4.08 6.90
C ASP A 42 10.37 -4.17 8.41
N ASN A 43 11.59 -4.57 8.79
CA ASN A 43 11.98 -4.62 10.20
C ASN A 43 12.02 -3.21 10.82
N ALA A 44 12.42 -2.20 10.05
CA ALA A 44 12.36 -0.82 10.51
C ALA A 44 10.90 -0.40 10.78
N LYS A 45 9.98 -0.61 9.83
CA LYS A 45 8.54 -0.27 9.98
C LYS A 45 7.91 -0.97 11.19
N ASN A 46 8.16 -2.26 11.38
CA ASN A 46 7.64 -3.04 12.51
C ASN A 46 8.04 -2.42 13.87
N LEU A 47 9.26 -1.89 13.98
CA LEU A 47 9.72 -1.20 15.18
C LEU A 47 9.09 0.18 15.34
N LEU A 48 8.86 0.91 14.24
CA LEU A 48 8.16 2.19 14.27
C LEU A 48 6.71 2.03 14.73
N ASP A 49 5.99 1.04 14.20
CA ASP A 49 4.63 0.69 14.64
C ASP A 49 4.61 0.32 16.12
N SER A 50 5.63 -0.40 16.58
CA SER A 50 5.80 -0.74 18.00
C SER A 50 5.93 0.51 18.90
N ILE A 51 6.53 1.60 18.41
CA ILE A 51 6.62 2.87 19.18
C ILE A 51 5.21 3.46 19.35
N HIS A 52 4.40 3.49 18.29
CA HIS A 52 3.03 4.00 18.37
C HIS A 52 2.14 3.15 19.28
N ALA A 53 2.26 1.82 19.21
CA ALA A 53 1.46 0.90 20.00
C ALA A 53 1.86 0.87 21.49
N LYS A 54 3.16 0.81 21.79
CA LYS A 54 3.64 0.61 23.17
C LYS A 54 3.85 1.91 23.94
N TYR A 55 4.12 3.02 23.26
CA TYR A 55 4.49 4.29 23.89
C TYR A 55 3.65 5.46 23.39
N PRO A 56 2.30 5.41 23.53
CA PRO A 56 1.41 6.44 22.99
C PRO A 56 1.65 7.84 23.58
N ARG A 57 2.15 7.90 24.82
CA ARG A 57 2.49 9.14 25.55
C ARG A 57 3.81 9.78 25.11
N GLN A 58 4.66 9.05 24.39
CA GLN A 58 5.97 9.53 23.91
C GLN A 58 5.81 10.26 22.58
N VAL A 59 5.14 11.41 22.61
CA VAL A 59 4.74 12.18 21.40
C VAL A 59 5.93 12.52 20.51
N GLU A 60 7.07 12.92 21.09
CA GLU A 60 8.26 13.29 20.32
C GLU A 60 8.85 12.11 19.54
N TYR A 61 8.89 10.91 20.15
CA TYR A 61 9.36 9.71 19.46
C TYR A 61 8.35 9.22 18.41
N ARG A 62 7.05 9.43 18.62
CA ARG A 62 6.04 9.15 17.59
C ARG A 62 6.21 10.05 16.37
N LYS A 63 6.42 11.35 16.54
CA LYS A 63 6.71 12.26 15.40
C LYS A 63 7.97 11.86 14.63
N LYS A 64 9.03 11.46 15.34
CA LYS A 64 10.26 10.95 14.72
C LYS A 64 10.00 9.64 13.96
N ALA A 65 9.21 8.74 14.54
CA ALA A 65 8.79 7.50 13.89
C ALA A 65 7.99 7.77 12.61
N ASP A 66 7.00 8.67 12.66
CA ASP A 66 6.24 9.09 11.48
C ASP A 66 7.16 9.63 10.39
N THR A 67 8.08 10.53 10.75
CA THR A 67 9.05 11.11 9.81
C THR A 67 9.91 10.05 9.13
N LEU A 68 10.39 9.06 9.89
CA LEU A 68 11.19 7.98 9.33
C LEU A 68 10.34 7.05 8.44
N LEU A 69 9.11 6.76 8.85
CA LEU A 69 8.17 5.96 8.06
C LEU A 69 7.89 6.61 6.70
N TRP A 70 7.60 7.92 6.67
CA TRP A 70 7.43 8.68 5.44
C TRP A 70 8.63 8.56 4.51
N ARG A 71 9.85 8.66 5.06
CA ARG A 71 11.07 8.53 4.27
C ARG A 71 11.23 7.13 3.69
N ILE A 72 10.96 6.09 4.49
CA ILE A 72 10.96 4.69 4.03
C ILE A 72 9.98 4.51 2.87
N THR A 73 8.75 5.02 3.00
CA THR A 73 7.73 4.91 1.95
C THR A 73 8.17 5.59 0.65
N ILE A 74 8.80 6.77 0.72
CA ILE A 74 9.34 7.46 -0.46
C ILE A 74 10.44 6.62 -1.12
N ASP A 75 11.35 6.05 -0.34
CA ASP A 75 12.45 5.23 -0.86
C ASP A 75 11.92 3.95 -1.55
N GLU A 76 10.87 3.32 -1.01
CA GLU A 76 10.21 2.18 -1.64
C GLU A 76 9.50 2.55 -2.96
N ILE A 77 8.76 3.67 -2.96
CA ILE A 77 8.12 4.17 -4.18
C ILE A 77 9.17 4.42 -5.27
N ASN A 78 10.28 5.07 -4.92
CA ASN A 78 11.36 5.36 -5.87
C ASN A 78 12.04 4.09 -6.39
N ARG A 79 12.15 3.05 -5.55
CA ARG A 79 12.69 1.74 -5.96
C ARG A 79 11.77 1.05 -6.97
N ASP A 80 10.46 1.12 -6.76
CA ASP A 80 9.49 0.35 -7.52
C ASP A 80 9.03 1.08 -8.80
N MET A 81 9.09 2.42 -8.81
CA MET A 81 8.66 3.28 -9.92
C MET A 81 9.25 2.88 -11.29
N PRO A 82 10.55 2.60 -11.47
CA PRO A 82 11.10 2.21 -12.77
C PRO A 82 10.53 0.89 -13.31
N GLN A 83 10.22 -0.04 -12.41
CA GLN A 83 9.62 -1.33 -12.78
C GLN A 83 8.17 -1.14 -13.24
N VAL A 84 7.42 -0.32 -12.51
CA VAL A 84 6.03 0.04 -12.85
C VAL A 84 5.99 0.75 -14.21
N ASP A 85 6.86 1.71 -14.44
CA ASP A 85 6.92 2.45 -15.72
C ASP A 85 7.26 1.52 -16.90
N SER A 86 8.22 0.62 -16.72
CA SER A 86 8.61 -0.35 -17.76
C SER A 86 7.47 -1.32 -18.08
N ALA A 87 6.78 -1.82 -17.05
CA ALA A 87 5.64 -2.71 -17.22
C ALA A 87 4.47 -1.99 -17.90
N LEU A 88 4.20 -0.74 -17.52
CA LEU A 88 3.15 0.08 -18.12
C LEU A 88 3.41 0.28 -19.62
N GLN A 89 4.66 0.58 -20.01
CA GLN A 89 5.01 0.76 -21.42
C GLN A 89 4.77 -0.52 -22.24
N ALA A 90 5.15 -1.69 -21.71
CA ALA A 90 4.90 -2.96 -22.38
C ALA A 90 3.39 -3.24 -22.51
N LEU A 91 2.62 -3.05 -21.44
CA LEU A 91 1.17 -3.26 -21.45
C LEU A 91 0.44 -2.32 -22.43
N LEU A 92 0.90 -1.07 -22.55
CA LEU A 92 0.34 -0.13 -23.53
C LEU A 92 0.61 -0.59 -24.97
N GLN A 93 1.82 -1.08 -25.26
CA GLN A 93 2.15 -1.62 -26.60
C GLN A 93 1.29 -2.84 -26.95
N ASP A 94 1.09 -3.75 -25.99
CA ASP A 94 0.22 -4.91 -26.16
C ASP A 94 -1.24 -4.48 -26.36
N ALA A 95 -1.72 -3.52 -25.58
CA ALA A 95 -3.06 -2.97 -25.71
C ALA A 95 -3.28 -2.34 -27.09
N GLU A 96 -2.32 -1.55 -27.60
CA GLU A 96 -2.38 -0.98 -28.95
C GLU A 96 -2.39 -2.06 -30.04
N ALA A 97 -1.60 -3.12 -29.89
CA ALA A 97 -1.59 -4.25 -30.82
C ALA A 97 -2.94 -4.97 -30.85
N ILE A 98 -3.55 -5.21 -29.69
CA ILE A 98 -4.87 -5.84 -29.55
C ILE A 98 -5.96 -4.92 -30.12
N ALA A 99 -5.93 -3.62 -29.81
CA ALA A 99 -6.94 -2.64 -30.23
C ALA A 99 -7.12 -2.58 -31.75
N LYS A 100 -6.06 -2.85 -32.54
CA LYS A 100 -6.14 -2.96 -34.01
C LYS A 100 -7.13 -4.01 -34.49
N ASN A 101 -7.43 -5.03 -33.69
CA ASN A 101 -8.37 -6.08 -34.05
C ASN A 101 -9.83 -5.73 -33.68
N TYR A 102 -10.04 -4.63 -32.98
CA TYR A 102 -11.37 -4.18 -32.56
C TYR A 102 -11.86 -3.00 -33.39
N ARG A 103 -13.17 -2.83 -33.44
CA ARG A 103 -13.87 -1.70 -34.03
C ARG A 103 -14.73 -1.07 -32.95
N PHE A 104 -14.65 0.25 -32.86
CA PHE A 104 -15.54 1.02 -32.03
C PHE A 104 -16.87 1.26 -32.77
N THR A 105 -17.98 0.91 -32.12
CA THR A 105 -19.34 1.07 -32.63
C THR A 105 -20.15 1.83 -31.59
N LYS A 106 -20.71 2.98 -31.97
CA LYS A 106 -21.58 3.78 -31.12
C LYS A 106 -22.76 4.29 -31.92
N ASP A 107 -23.96 3.94 -31.48
CA ASP A 107 -25.17 4.55 -32.01
C ASP A 107 -25.51 5.80 -31.19
N GLU A 108 -25.16 6.98 -31.72
CA GLU A 108 -25.34 8.27 -31.04
C GLU A 108 -26.80 8.55 -30.63
N LYS A 109 -27.77 7.88 -31.26
CA LYS A 109 -29.19 8.07 -30.97
C LYS A 109 -29.66 7.29 -29.73
N TYR A 110 -29.03 6.17 -29.40
CA TYR A 110 -29.51 5.25 -28.36
C TYR A 110 -28.45 4.88 -27.32
N GLN A 111 -27.16 5.14 -27.58
CA GLN A 111 -26.05 4.73 -26.73
C GLN A 111 -25.26 5.93 -26.21
N GLN A 112 -25.16 6.05 -24.88
CA GLN A 112 -24.30 7.02 -24.23
C GLN A 112 -22.83 6.58 -24.23
N VAL A 113 -22.59 5.27 -24.13
CA VAL A 113 -21.27 4.62 -24.11
C VAL A 113 -21.18 3.73 -25.34
N GLY A 114 -20.09 3.82 -26.10
CA GLY A 114 -19.84 2.96 -27.25
C GLY A 114 -19.25 1.61 -26.89
N ASP A 115 -19.32 0.71 -27.86
CA ASP A 115 -18.97 -0.70 -27.74
C ASP A 115 -17.76 -1.04 -28.62
N TYR A 116 -16.83 -1.84 -28.09
CA TYR A 116 -15.71 -2.42 -28.83
C TYR A 116 -16.04 -3.85 -29.26
N GLU A 117 -15.97 -4.07 -30.57
CA GLU A 117 -16.33 -5.34 -31.20
C GLU A 117 -15.14 -5.89 -31.98
N HIS A 118 -14.87 -7.18 -31.86
CA HIS A 118 -13.78 -7.79 -32.63
C HIS A 118 -14.15 -7.86 -34.12
N LYS A 119 -13.22 -7.46 -35.00
CA LYS A 119 -13.46 -7.32 -36.46
C LYS A 119 -13.88 -8.61 -37.16
N SER A 120 -13.50 -9.78 -36.63
CA SER A 120 -13.90 -11.08 -37.19
C SER A 120 -15.34 -11.48 -36.84
N MET A 121 -15.97 -10.82 -35.85
CA MET A 121 -17.32 -11.13 -35.44
C MET A 121 -18.31 -10.51 -36.41
N GLN A 122 -19.15 -11.34 -37.01
CA GLN A 122 -20.23 -10.88 -37.86
C GLN A 122 -21.43 -10.51 -36.98
N ASN A 123 -22.12 -9.42 -37.33
CA ASN A 123 -23.46 -9.19 -36.83
C ASN A 123 -24.37 -10.32 -37.35
N ALA A 124 -25.36 -10.74 -36.56
CA ALA A 124 -26.25 -11.83 -36.95
C ALA A 124 -27.03 -11.44 -38.22
N ILE A 125 -26.58 -11.92 -39.38
CA ILE A 125 -27.25 -11.72 -40.67
C ILE A 125 -28.42 -12.71 -40.84
N ASN A 126 -28.38 -13.83 -40.11
CA ASN A 126 -29.32 -14.93 -40.25
C ASN A 126 -30.20 -15.05 -38.99
N SER A 127 -31.52 -14.82 -39.13
CA SER A 127 -32.47 -14.86 -38.00
C SER A 127 -32.66 -16.24 -37.37
N SER A 128 -32.18 -17.30 -38.04
CA SER A 128 -32.30 -18.70 -37.62
C SER A 128 -31.13 -19.21 -36.77
N ARG A 129 -30.07 -18.41 -36.56
CA ARG A 129 -28.90 -18.81 -35.77
C ARG A 129 -28.63 -17.83 -34.64
N THR A 130 -28.42 -18.36 -33.44
CA THR A 130 -27.96 -17.60 -32.28
C THR A 130 -26.44 -17.59 -32.25
N TYR A 131 -25.86 -16.42 -32.03
CA TYR A 131 -24.42 -16.22 -31.88
C TYR A 131 -24.17 -15.51 -30.55
N LEU A 132 -23.16 -15.96 -29.81
CA LEU A 132 -22.64 -15.21 -28.65
C LEU A 132 -21.67 -14.16 -29.17
N LYS A 133 -21.88 -12.90 -28.78
CA LYS A 133 -21.02 -11.79 -29.20
C LYS A 133 -20.43 -11.14 -27.95
N PRO A 134 -19.18 -11.46 -27.59
CA PRO A 134 -18.50 -10.75 -26.53
C PRO A 134 -18.23 -9.31 -26.97
N ILE A 135 -18.66 -8.36 -26.15
CA ILE A 135 -18.51 -6.91 -26.36
C ILE A 135 -17.93 -6.31 -25.07
N ALA A 136 -17.02 -5.35 -25.20
CA ALA A 136 -16.55 -4.53 -24.09
C ALA A 136 -16.92 -3.07 -24.35
N ASP A 137 -17.47 -2.37 -23.36
CA ASP A 137 -17.77 -0.94 -23.52
C ASP A 137 -16.54 -0.05 -23.20
N GLU A 138 -16.65 1.26 -23.45
CA GLU A 138 -15.58 2.24 -23.14
C GLU A 138 -15.14 2.25 -21.68
N GLN A 139 -15.97 1.75 -20.76
CA GLN A 139 -15.68 1.68 -19.33
C GLN A 139 -15.01 0.36 -18.94
N GLY A 140 -14.73 -0.51 -19.92
CA GLY A 140 -14.12 -1.82 -19.71
C GLY A 140 -15.10 -2.86 -19.17
N LYS A 141 -16.42 -2.59 -19.19
CA LYS A 141 -17.41 -3.57 -18.77
C LYS A 141 -17.70 -4.53 -19.91
N PHE A 142 -17.46 -5.80 -19.61
CA PHE A 142 -17.64 -6.91 -20.54
C PHE A 142 -19.10 -7.42 -20.53
N ARG A 143 -19.62 -7.75 -21.72
CA ARG A 143 -20.96 -8.29 -21.96
C ARG A 143 -20.87 -9.42 -23.00
N LEU A 144 -21.73 -10.42 -22.88
CA LEU A 144 -21.79 -11.61 -23.74
C LEU A 144 -23.17 -11.77 -24.37
#